data_AF-A0A959K0W7-F1
#
_entry.id   AF-A0A959K0W7-F1
#
_cell.length_a   1.000
_cell.length_b   1.000
_cell.length_c   1.000
_cell.angle_alpha   90.00
_cell.angle_beta   90.00
_cell.angle_gamma   90.00
#
_symmetry.space_group_name_H-M   'P 1'
#
loop_
_entity.id
_entity.type
_entity.pdbx_description
1 polymer ?
#
loop_
_entity_poly.entity_id
_entity_poly.type
_entity_poly.pdbx_seq_one_letter_code
_entity_poly.pdbx_strand_id
1 'polypeptide(L)'
;MNAVYSIADSFAGWVERHVFTPGLILFTLFFTYTFLPLLANAGVTNTKDYSASISFPQAIVSNINTVHIPFTLTGRLITIEAQVGDVGGNFFFDTGSERLILNRSYYDPDVSAAIAGMGTSGLVDEVESKRVDSIFIDHLSIEDLLAHVIDLSHIEQKKN
;
A
#
# COMPACT_ATOMS: atom_id res chain seq x y z
N MET A 1 -7.31 -24.76 -11.17
CA MET A 1 -7.51 -24.19 -12.52
C MET A 1 -8.03 -25.32 -13.39
N ASN A 2 -9.26 -25.26 -13.93
CA ASN A 2 -9.77 -26.06 -15.08
C ASN A 2 -11.30 -26.03 -15.26
N ALA A 3 -12.10 -25.52 -14.32
CA ALA A 3 -13.56 -25.51 -14.47
C ALA A 3 -14.12 -24.36 -15.35
N VAL A 4 -13.46 -23.19 -15.34
CA VAL A 4 -13.98 -21.98 -16.02
C VAL A 4 -13.82 -22.04 -17.55
N TYR A 5 -12.71 -22.60 -18.04
CA TYR A 5 -12.44 -22.71 -19.48
C TYR A 5 -13.42 -23.67 -20.18
N SER A 6 -13.84 -24.75 -19.51
CA SER A 6 -14.76 -25.75 -20.08
C SER A 6 -16.17 -25.20 -20.39
N ILE A 7 -16.60 -24.15 -19.68
CA ILE A 7 -17.92 -23.53 -19.86
C ILE A 7 -17.90 -22.55 -21.04
N ALA A 8 -16.80 -21.81 -21.22
CA ALA A 8 -16.64 -20.85 -22.31
C ALA A 8 -16.60 -21.53 -23.69
N ASP A 9 -15.87 -22.64 -23.82
CA ASP A 9 -15.75 -23.39 -25.09
C ASP A 9 -17.06 -24.10 -25.47
N SER A 10 -17.83 -24.56 -24.47
CA SER A 10 -19.14 -25.17 -24.70
C SER A 10 -20.18 -24.16 -25.16
N PHE A 11 -20.08 -22.91 -24.72
CA PHE A 11 -20.98 -21.83 -25.10
C PHE A 11 -20.70 -21.34 -26.53
N ALA A 12 -19.42 -21.14 -26.88
CA ALA A 12 -19.01 -20.72 -28.23
C ALA A 12 -19.45 -21.73 -29.31
N GLY A 13 -19.27 -23.03 -29.06
CA GLY A 13 -19.68 -24.08 -30.00
C GLY A 13 -21.20 -24.26 -30.13
N TRP A 14 -21.99 -23.82 -29.16
CA TRP A 14 -23.46 -23.84 -29.24
C TRP A 14 -23.99 -22.70 -30.11
N VAL A 15 -23.38 -21.51 -29.99
CA VAL A 15 -23.75 -20.30 -30.75
C VAL A 15 -23.48 -20.47 -32.26
N GLU A 16 -22.37 -21.11 -32.64
CA GLU A 16 -22.04 -21.34 -34.07
C GLU A 16 -23.00 -22.31 -34.78
N ARG A 17 -23.72 -23.17 -34.05
CA ARG A 17 -24.57 -24.21 -34.64
C ARG A 17 -26.03 -23.84 -34.82
N HIS A 18 -26.51 -22.70 -34.30
CA HIS A 18 -27.95 -22.36 -34.29
C HIS A 18 -28.24 -20.91 -34.69
N VAL A 19 -27.77 -20.52 -35.86
CA VAL A 19 -28.03 -19.21 -36.44
C VAL A 19 -29.42 -19.24 -37.13
N PHE A 20 -30.37 -18.49 -36.57
CA PHE A 20 -31.75 -18.22 -37.04
C PHE A 20 -32.84 -19.29 -36.88
N THR A 21 -33.38 -19.39 -35.66
CA THR A 21 -34.82 -19.67 -35.49
C THR A 21 -35.43 -18.63 -34.53
N PRO A 22 -36.70 -18.22 -34.71
CA PRO A 22 -37.32 -17.14 -33.93
C PRO A 22 -37.39 -17.41 -32.41
N GLY A 23 -37.24 -18.67 -31.97
CA GLY A 23 -37.10 -19.01 -30.55
C GLY A 23 -35.78 -18.56 -29.92
N LEU A 24 -34.71 -18.40 -30.72
CA LEU A 24 -33.38 -18.03 -30.23
C LEU A 24 -33.27 -16.56 -29.84
N ILE A 25 -34.06 -15.67 -30.50
CA ILE A 25 -34.05 -14.22 -30.24
C ILE A 25 -34.71 -13.89 -28.90
N LEU A 26 -35.76 -14.62 -28.52
CA LEU A 26 -36.39 -14.48 -27.20
C LEU A 26 -35.49 -15.02 -26.08
N PHE A 27 -34.74 -16.09 -26.33
CA PHE A 27 -33.79 -16.64 -25.36
C PHE A 27 -32.58 -15.72 -25.16
N THR A 28 -32.04 -15.10 -26.21
CA THR A 28 -30.94 -14.13 -26.08
C THR A 28 -31.38 -12.84 -25.38
N LEU A 29 -32.60 -12.35 -25.60
CA LEU A 29 -33.14 -11.19 -24.87
C LEU A 29 -33.41 -11.51 -23.39
N PHE A 30 -33.87 -12.71 -23.06
CA PHE A 30 -34.05 -13.11 -21.65
C PHE A 30 -32.70 -13.27 -20.94
N PHE A 31 -31.73 -13.93 -21.60
CA PHE A 31 -30.39 -14.15 -21.04
C PHE A 31 -29.63 -12.84 -20.83
N THR A 32 -29.72 -11.86 -21.74
CA THR A 32 -29.10 -10.55 -21.52
C THR A 32 -29.75 -9.78 -20.37
N TYR A 33 -31.08 -9.76 -20.25
CA TYR A 33 -31.75 -9.01 -19.18
C TYR A 33 -31.64 -9.65 -17.78
N THR A 34 -31.50 -10.99 -17.67
CA THR A 34 -31.36 -11.65 -16.36
C THR A 34 -29.91 -11.87 -15.94
N PHE A 35 -28.95 -12.01 -16.86
CA PHE A 35 -27.54 -12.26 -16.52
C PHE A 35 -26.62 -11.01 -16.54
N LEU A 36 -26.99 -9.89 -17.17
CA LEU A 36 -26.21 -8.64 -17.03
C LEU A 36 -26.01 -8.16 -15.58
N PRO A 37 -27.02 -8.19 -14.68
CA PRO A 37 -26.82 -7.73 -13.31
C PRO A 37 -25.94 -8.66 -12.47
N LEU A 38 -25.65 -9.88 -12.93
CA LEU A 38 -24.74 -10.82 -12.22
C LEU A 38 -23.25 -10.53 -12.51
N LEU A 39 -22.95 -9.85 -13.62
CA LEU A 39 -21.59 -9.39 -13.95
C LEU A 39 -21.29 -7.98 -13.43
N ALA A 40 -22.31 -7.19 -13.10
CA ALA A 40 -22.13 -5.84 -12.54
C ALA A 40 -21.60 -5.82 -11.09
N ASN A 41 -21.67 -6.96 -10.36
CA ASN A 41 -21.13 -7.08 -9.01
C ASN A 41 -19.76 -7.76 -8.93
N ALA A 42 -19.13 -8.10 -10.06
CA ALA A 42 -17.78 -8.64 -10.10
C ALA A 42 -16.75 -7.49 -10.17
N GLY A 43 -16.75 -6.61 -9.16
CA GLY A 43 -15.92 -5.42 -9.21
C GLY A 43 -15.83 -4.64 -7.91
N VAL A 44 -16.09 -5.25 -6.76
CA VAL A 44 -15.56 -4.71 -5.49
C VAL A 44 -14.25 -5.44 -5.25
N THR A 45 -13.17 -4.91 -5.82
CA THR A 45 -11.84 -5.26 -5.33
C THR A 45 -11.79 -4.86 -3.87
N ASN A 46 -11.43 -5.79 -2.99
CA ASN A 46 -11.04 -5.47 -1.63
C ASN A 46 -9.89 -4.46 -1.71
N THR A 47 -10.20 -3.17 -1.66
CA THR A 47 -9.22 -2.19 -1.23
C THR A 47 -9.01 -2.52 0.23
N LYS A 48 -7.81 -3.03 0.56
CA LYS A 48 -7.35 -2.93 1.93
C LYS A 48 -7.23 -1.44 2.19
N ASP A 49 -8.29 -0.84 2.68
CA ASP A 49 -8.28 0.51 3.20
C ASP A 49 -7.37 0.46 4.42
N TYR A 50 -6.09 0.79 4.24
CA TYR A 50 -5.18 1.02 5.35
C TYR A 50 -5.64 2.33 6.02
N SER A 51 -6.68 2.25 6.84
CA SER A 51 -7.09 3.34 7.72
C SER A 51 -6.12 3.36 8.90
N ALA A 52 -5.03 4.11 8.77
CA ALA A 52 -4.19 4.41 9.92
C ALA A 52 -5.03 5.19 10.94
N SER A 53 -5.13 4.66 12.17
CA SER A 53 -5.74 5.36 13.30
C SER A 53 -4.78 6.47 13.72
N ILE A 54 -5.18 7.73 13.53
CA ILE A 54 -4.39 8.89 13.95
C ILE A 54 -4.94 9.37 15.29
N SER A 55 -4.11 9.35 16.34
CA SER A 55 -4.49 9.77 17.70
C SER A 55 -3.54 10.85 18.23
N PHE A 56 -4.11 11.82 18.97
CA PHE A 56 -3.39 12.95 19.57
C PHE A 56 -3.53 13.03 21.10
N PRO A 57 -3.03 12.05 21.87
CA PRO A 57 -3.39 11.86 23.27
C PRO A 57 -2.98 12.99 24.22
N GLN A 58 -2.03 13.86 23.83
CA GLN A 58 -1.46 14.89 24.72
C GLN A 58 -1.37 16.29 24.07
N ALA A 59 -2.00 16.52 22.90
CA ALA A 59 -1.88 17.77 22.16
C ALA A 59 -2.63 18.97 22.77
N ILE A 60 -2.02 20.16 22.74
CA ILE A 60 -2.71 21.44 22.92
C ILE A 60 -3.41 21.79 21.61
N VAL A 61 -4.75 21.68 21.59
CA VAL A 61 -5.57 21.81 20.38
C VAL A 61 -5.64 23.26 19.91
N SER A 62 -5.04 23.55 18.74
CA SER A 62 -5.37 24.76 17.96
C SER A 62 -6.63 24.52 17.10
N ASN A 63 -6.78 23.32 16.53
CA ASN A 63 -7.95 22.74 15.83
C ASN A 63 -7.77 21.20 15.75
N ILE A 64 -8.86 20.41 15.72
CA ILE A 64 -8.84 18.93 15.63
C ILE A 64 -8.06 18.34 14.44
N ASN A 65 -7.79 19.13 13.40
CA ASN A 65 -7.09 18.69 12.18
C ASN A 65 -5.66 19.24 12.07
N THR A 66 -5.09 19.79 13.15
CA THR A 66 -3.76 20.40 13.11
C THR A 66 -2.95 20.06 14.34
N VAL A 67 -1.78 19.47 14.11
CA VAL A 67 -0.77 19.21 15.14
C VAL A 67 0.43 20.14 14.91
N HIS A 68 0.99 20.65 16.01
CA HIS A 68 2.24 21.40 15.99
C HIS A 68 3.36 20.47 16.45
N ILE A 69 4.32 20.17 15.57
CA ILE A 69 5.46 19.32 15.88
C ILE A 69 6.72 20.20 15.88
N PRO A 70 7.44 20.32 17.00
CA PRO A 70 8.71 21.02 17.02
C PRO A 70 9.73 20.26 16.16
N PHE A 71 10.52 21.00 15.38
CA PHE A 71 11.58 20.43 14.56
C PHE A 71 12.88 21.23 14.71
N THR A 72 13.99 20.56 14.39
CA THR A 72 15.30 21.19 14.26
C THR A 72 15.76 21.11 12.82
N LEU A 73 16.72 21.97 12.45
CA LEU A 73 17.42 21.86 11.16
C LEU A 73 18.78 21.23 11.41
N THR A 74 18.96 20.00 10.92
CA THR A 74 20.28 19.38 10.89
C THR A 74 20.91 19.61 9.52
N GLY A 75 21.78 20.61 9.42
CA GLY A 75 22.26 21.10 8.13
C GLY A 75 21.15 21.79 7.36
N ARG A 76 20.65 21.14 6.30
CA ARG A 76 19.53 21.63 5.47
C ARG A 76 18.27 20.77 5.55
N LEU A 77 18.28 19.77 6.43
CA LEU A 77 17.19 18.81 6.56
C LEU A 77 16.37 19.11 7.81
N ILE A 78 15.05 19.05 7.67
CA ILE A 78 14.13 19.09 8.79
C ILE A 78 14.27 17.78 9.54
N THR A 79 14.55 17.88 10.84
CA THR A 79 14.73 16.75 11.75
C THR A 79 13.69 16.83 12.86
N ILE A 80 13.00 15.73 13.11
CA ILE A 80 12.03 15.56 14.18
C ILE A 80 12.46 14.41 15.09
N GLU A 81 12.12 14.48 16.37
CA GLU A 81 12.29 13.35 17.28
C GLU A 81 11.06 12.44 17.18
N ALA A 82 11.31 11.13 17.05
CA ALA A 82 10.25 10.15 17.00
C ALA A 82 10.69 8.82 17.62
N GLN A 83 9.71 7.98 17.95
CA GLN A 83 9.92 6.64 18.49
C GLN A 83 9.18 5.61 17.64
N VAL A 84 9.88 4.54 17.24
CA VAL A 84 9.30 3.39 16.54
C VAL A 84 9.60 2.15 17.38
N GLY A 85 8.57 1.53 17.94
CA GLY A 85 8.74 0.49 18.96
C GLY A 85 9.54 1.02 20.16
N ASP A 86 10.60 0.29 20.55
CA ASP A 86 11.46 0.67 21.68
C ASP A 86 12.61 1.61 21.28
N VAL A 87 12.73 1.97 19.99
CA VAL A 87 13.85 2.75 19.47
C VAL A 87 13.40 4.19 19.24
N GLY A 88 13.91 5.10 20.07
CA GLY A 88 13.77 6.55 19.91
C GLY A 88 14.95 7.16 19.14
N GLY A 89 14.70 8.16 18.31
CA GLY A 89 15.76 8.83 17.57
C GLY A 89 15.31 10.00 16.70
N ASN A 90 16.27 10.54 15.97
CA ASN A 90 16.06 11.63 15.02
C ASN A 90 15.67 11.08 13.65
N PHE A 91 14.56 11.57 13.11
CA PHE A 91 14.06 11.25 11.79
C PHE A 91 14.11 12.48 10.89
N PHE A 92 14.41 12.28 9.61
CA PHE A 92 14.29 13.33 8.61
C PHE A 92 12.87 13.41 8.09
N PHE A 93 12.31 14.61 8.09
CA PHE A 93 11.02 14.87 7.48
C PHE A 93 11.21 15.14 5.98
N ASP A 94 10.93 14.14 5.15
CA ASP A 94 11.09 14.18 3.71
C ASP A 94 9.74 14.04 2.98
N THR A 95 9.37 15.06 2.21
CA THR A 95 8.15 15.03 1.39
C THR A 95 8.34 14.26 0.07
N GLY A 96 9.58 13.88 -0.27
CA GLY A 96 9.93 13.14 -1.47
C GLY A 96 9.85 11.61 -1.32
N SER A 97 9.65 11.10 -0.10
CA SER A 97 9.49 9.67 0.17
C SER A 97 8.01 9.29 0.30
N GLU A 98 7.60 8.19 -0.34
CA GLU A 98 6.24 7.64 -0.23
C GLU A 98 5.98 6.95 1.12
N ARG A 99 7.02 6.36 1.74
CA ARG A 99 6.92 5.53 2.94
C ARG A 99 7.99 5.90 3.97
N LEU A 100 7.74 5.50 5.21
CA LEU A 100 8.74 5.51 6.27
C LEU A 100 9.94 4.64 5.86
N ILE A 101 11.14 5.19 5.99
CA ILE A 101 12.39 4.46 5.76
C ILE A 101 13.09 4.30 7.10
N LEU A 102 13.41 3.06 7.44
CA LEU A 102 14.12 2.68 8.66
C LEU A 102 15.54 2.21 8.31
N ASN A 103 16.51 2.59 9.14
CA ASN A 103 17.86 2.12 8.98
C ASN A 103 18.00 0.68 9.49
N ARG A 104 18.54 -0.21 8.65
CA ARG A 104 18.82 -1.61 8.96
C ARG A 104 19.69 -1.82 10.20
N SER A 105 20.54 -0.85 10.54
CA SER A 105 21.35 -0.92 11.77
C SER A 105 20.52 -1.01 13.06
N TYR A 106 19.24 -0.62 13.05
CA TYR A 106 18.37 -0.62 14.23
C TYR A 106 17.12 -1.48 14.10
N TYR A 107 16.75 -1.90 12.88
CA TYR A 107 15.52 -2.63 12.63
C TYR A 107 15.74 -3.80 11.68
N ASP A 108 15.30 -4.98 12.11
CA ASP A 108 15.26 -6.16 11.25
C ASP A 108 13.97 -6.19 10.42
N PRO A 109 14.05 -6.50 9.11
CA PRO A 109 12.89 -6.60 8.24
C PRO A 109 12.07 -7.86 8.55
N ASP A 110 10.75 -7.78 8.37
CA ASP A 110 9.86 -8.93 8.57
C ASP A 110 9.75 -9.77 7.29
N VAL A 111 9.81 -9.10 6.13
CA VAL A 111 9.72 -9.73 4.81
C VAL A 111 10.72 -9.07 3.87
N SER A 112 11.47 -9.91 3.18
CA SER A 112 12.28 -9.52 2.03
C SER A 112 11.51 -9.89 0.77
N ALA A 113 11.18 -8.90 -0.05
CA ALA A 113 10.52 -9.13 -1.32
C ALA A 113 11.36 -8.46 -2.41
N ALA A 114 11.63 -9.20 -3.48
CA ALA A 114 12.17 -8.62 -4.71
C ALA A 114 11.08 -7.73 -5.33
N ILE A 115 10.98 -6.48 -4.88
CA ILE A 115 10.17 -5.48 -5.55
C ILE A 115 10.99 -5.03 -6.77
N ALA A 116 10.45 -5.25 -7.96
CA ALA A 116 11.00 -4.68 -9.19
C ALA A 116 10.85 -3.15 -9.16
N GLY A 117 11.76 -2.47 -8.45
CA GLY A 117 11.88 -1.01 -8.43
C GLY A 117 12.91 -0.55 -9.47
N MET A 118 12.49 0.28 -10.41
CA MET A 118 13.37 0.82 -11.45
C MET A 118 13.93 2.18 -11.00
N GLY A 119 15.09 2.17 -10.35
CA GLY A 119 15.91 3.37 -10.17
C GLY A 119 16.76 3.68 -11.41
N THR A 120 17.41 4.86 -11.45
CA THR A 120 18.28 5.28 -12.57
C THR A 120 19.49 4.37 -12.82
N SER A 121 19.77 3.45 -11.90
CA SER A 121 20.88 2.49 -11.99
C SER A 121 20.47 1.09 -12.47
N GLY A 122 19.19 0.82 -12.75
CA GLY A 122 18.73 -0.41 -13.40
C GLY A 122 18.87 -1.72 -12.61
N LEU A 123 19.26 -1.68 -11.33
CA LEU A 123 19.33 -2.86 -10.48
C LEU A 123 18.02 -3.02 -9.70
N VAL A 124 17.45 -4.23 -9.78
CA VAL A 124 16.37 -4.67 -8.91
C VAL A 124 16.98 -4.88 -7.54
N ASP A 125 16.78 -3.91 -6.65
CA ASP A 125 17.14 -4.07 -5.25
C ASP A 125 16.00 -4.81 -4.54
N GLU A 126 16.35 -5.80 -3.73
CA GLU A 126 15.38 -6.46 -2.89
C GLU A 126 14.89 -5.44 -1.85
N VAL A 127 13.62 -5.03 -1.94
CA VAL A 127 13.06 -4.07 -1.00
C VAL A 127 12.61 -4.86 0.22
N GLU A 128 13.40 -4.71 1.26
CA GLU A 128 13.06 -5.22 2.57
C GLU A 128 12.03 -4.30 3.24
N SER A 129 11.06 -4.92 3.91
CA SER A 129 9.98 -4.21 4.54
C SER A 129 9.73 -4.70 5.96
N LYS A 130 9.26 -3.78 6.79
CA LYS A 130 8.86 -4.04 8.16
C LYS A 130 7.48 -3.45 8.39
N ARG A 131 6.59 -4.24 9.01
CA ARG A 131 5.35 -3.71 9.55
C ARG A 131 5.65 -3.11 10.92
N VAL A 132 5.39 -1.81 11.02
CA VAL A 132 5.59 -1.02 12.23
C VAL A 132 4.23 -0.83 12.86
N ASP A 133 4.07 -1.35 14.08
CA ASP A 133 2.83 -1.23 14.83
C ASP A 133 2.45 0.24 15.04
N SER A 134 3.42 1.07 15.42
CA SER A 134 3.24 2.51 15.55
C SER A 134 4.54 3.30 15.48
N ILE A 135 4.44 4.53 14.99
CA ILE A 135 5.43 5.60 15.22
C ILE A 135 4.79 6.71 16.06
N PHE A 136 5.52 7.16 17.06
CA PHE A 136 5.15 8.28 17.91
C PHE A 136 6.04 9.48 17.60
N ILE A 137 5.43 10.59 17.21
CA ILE A 137 6.09 11.87 16.96
C ILE A 137 5.42 12.91 17.86
N ASP A 138 6.04 13.22 18.99
CA ASP A 138 5.45 14.09 20.01
C ASP A 138 4.03 13.63 20.38
N HIS A 139 2.99 14.38 20.00
CA HIS A 139 1.60 14.02 20.26
C HIS A 139 0.95 13.24 19.12
N LEU A 140 1.61 13.00 17.99
CA LEU A 140 1.07 12.27 16.85
C LEU A 140 1.44 10.79 16.95
N SER A 141 0.44 9.91 17.04
CA SER A 141 0.60 8.47 16.82
C SER A 141 0.09 8.10 15.43
N ILE A 142 0.91 7.39 14.65
CA ILE A 142 0.49 6.76 13.39
C ILE A 142 0.70 5.27 13.51
N GLU A 143 -0.38 4.53 13.36
CA GLU A 143 -0.41 3.08 13.55
C GLU A 143 -0.36 2.32 12.22
N ASP A 144 0.06 1.07 12.29
CA ASP A 144 -0.07 0.07 11.23
C ASP A 144 0.66 0.41 9.91
N LEU A 145 1.88 0.92 10.04
CA LEU A 145 2.70 1.39 8.93
C LEU A 145 3.47 0.26 8.25
N LEU A 146 3.60 0.32 6.92
CA LEU A 146 4.58 -0.46 6.20
C LEU A 146 5.80 0.42 5.91
N ALA A 147 6.92 0.09 6.53
CA ALA A 147 8.19 0.78 6.34
C ALA A 147 9.12 0.01 5.42
N HIS A 148 9.98 0.72 4.70
CA HIS A 148 11.12 0.11 4.01
C HIS A 148 12.32 0.08 4.95
N VAL A 149 13.07 -1.02 4.94
CA VAL A 149 14.31 -1.18 5.69
C VAL A 149 15.46 -1.08 4.71
N ILE A 150 16.36 -0.11 4.91
CA ILE A 150 17.49 0.15 4.01
C ILE A 150 18.75 0.30 4.87
N ASP A 151 19.90 -0.17 4.36
CA ASP A 151 21.19 0.12 5.00
C ASP A 151 21.57 1.60 4.76
N LEU A 152 21.44 2.43 5.81
CA LEU A 152 21.81 3.85 5.78
C LEU A 152 23.14 4.13 6.49
N SER A 153 23.91 3.10 6.85
CA SER A 153 25.17 3.23 7.61
C SER A 153 26.18 4.18 6.94
N HIS A 154 26.28 4.12 5.60
CA HIS A 154 27.16 4.97 4.81
C HIS A 154 26.80 6.47 4.91
N ILE A 155 25.52 6.81 5.12
CA ILE A 155 25.05 8.19 5.28
C ILE A 155 25.33 8.66 6.70
N GLU A 156 25.09 7.81 7.70
CA GLU A 156 25.35 8.14 9.11
C GLU A 156 26.83 8.40 9.38
N GLN A 157 27.71 7.56 8.83
CA GLN A 157 29.16 7.69 9.02
C GLN A 157 29.72 8.97 8.39
N LYS A 158 29.14 9.45 7.28
CA LYS A 158 29.61 10.66 6.59
C LYS A 158 29.27 11.95 7.33
N LYS A 159 28.41 11.89 8.35
CA LYS A 159 27.97 13.02 9.17
C LYS A 159 28.89 13.26 10.39
N ASN A 160 29.72 12.28 10.74
CA ASN A 160 30.75 12.37 11.79
C ASN A 160 32.13 12.68 11.19
#